data_AF-A0A939I630-F1
#
_entry.id   AF-A0A939I630-F1
#
_cell.length_a   1.000
_cell.length_b   1.000
_cell.length_c   1.000
_cell.angle_alpha   90.00
_cell.angle_beta   90.00
_cell.angle_gamma   90.00
#
_symmetry.space_group_name_H-M   'P 1'
#
loop_
_entity.id
_entity.type
_entity.pdbx_description
1 polymer ?
#
loop_
_entity_poly.entity_id
_entity_poly.type
_entity_poly.pdbx_seq_one_letter_code
_entity_poly.pdbx_strand_id
1 'polypeptide(L)'
;MVIQGIKRGRTIELLWDLDIADGEKVIVEVLPQQKPGNFWEAMLKWREEYGVEELDIDPDEIWGDVRDRSPDGGRDFSWDN
;
A
#
# COMPACT_ATOMS: atom_id res chain seq x y z
N MET A 1 2.39 3.89 -24.86
CA MET A 1 0.96 3.63 -24.56
C MET A 1 0.87 2.57 -23.49
N VAL A 2 0.03 2.75 -22.47
CA VAL A 2 -0.22 1.71 -21.44
C VAL A 2 -1.60 1.15 -21.72
N ILE A 3 -1.67 -0.14 -22.05
CA ILE A 3 -2.92 -0.82 -22.39
C ILE A 3 -3.34 -1.64 -21.19
N GLN A 4 -4.56 -1.41 -20.70
CA GLN A 4 -5.12 -2.15 -19.57
C GLN A 4 -5.96 -3.33 -20.08
N GLY A 5 -5.75 -4.50 -19.47
CA GLY A 5 -6.52 -5.70 -19.75
C GLY A 5 -6.97 -6.39 -18.46
N ILE A 6 -8.05 -7.15 -18.54
CA ILE A 6 -8.57 -7.95 -17.44
C ILE A 6 -8.14 -9.40 -17.64
N LYS A 7 -7.49 -9.99 -16.64
CA LYS A 7 -7.19 -11.43 -16.64
C LYS A 7 -8.48 -12.23 -16.41
N ARG A 8 -8.84 -13.10 -17.36
CA ARG A 8 -9.94 -14.06 -17.23
C ARG A 8 -9.41 -15.49 -17.40
N GLY A 9 -9.23 -16.20 -16.29
CA GLY A 9 -8.69 -17.56 -16.31
C GLY A 9 -7.27 -17.59 -16.92
N ARG A 10 -7.17 -18.16 -18.13
CA ARG A 10 -5.90 -18.27 -18.90
C ARG A 10 -5.76 -17.22 -20.01
N THR A 11 -6.73 -16.31 -20.16
CA THR A 11 -6.71 -15.28 -21.19
C THR A 11 -6.66 -13.88 -20.58
N ILE A 12 -6.21 -12.90 -21.36
CA ILE A 12 -6.30 -11.48 -21.04
C ILE A 12 -7.27 -10.87 -22.06
N GLU A 13 -8.30 -10.20 -21.56
CA GLU A 13 -9.25 -9.44 -22.37
C GLU A 13 -8.80 -7.97 -22.35
N LEU A 14 -8.49 -7.42 -23.52
CA LEU A 14 -8.19 -6.01 -23.67
C LEU A 14 -9.51 -5.27 -23.88
N LEU A 15 -9.74 -4.21 -23.12
CA LEU A 15 -11.01 -3.47 -23.17
C LEU A 15 -11.04 -2.40 -24.27
N TRP A 16 -9.96 -2.27 -25.05
CA TRP A 16 -9.72 -1.16 -25.98
C TRP A 16 -9.38 -1.70 -27.37
N ASP A 17 -9.81 -0.96 -28.40
CA ASP A 17 -9.40 -1.19 -29.78
C ASP A 17 -7.92 -0.84 -29.94
N LEU A 18 -7.15 -1.79 -30.44
CA LEU A 18 -5.72 -1.64 -30.75
C LEU A 18 -5.59 -1.05 -32.15
N ASP A 19 -5.29 0.24 -32.26
CA ASP A 19 -4.90 0.89 -33.52
C ASP A 19 -3.42 0.62 -33.80
N ILE A 20 -3.10 -0.63 -34.17
CA ILE A 20 -1.76 -1.10 -34.51
C ILE A 20 -1.82 -1.78 -35.87
N ALA A 21 -0.86 -1.52 -36.76
CA ALA A 21 -0.84 -2.07 -38.11
C ALA A 21 -0.69 -3.61 -38.11
N ASP A 22 -1.31 -4.26 -39.11
CA ASP A 22 -1.21 -5.71 -39.28
C ASP A 22 0.25 -6.17 -39.40
N GLY A 23 0.61 -7.17 -38.60
CA GLY A 23 1.95 -7.76 -38.57
C GLY A 23 2.93 -7.11 -37.59
N GLU A 24 2.55 -6.05 -36.88
CA GLU A 24 3.40 -5.46 -35.84
C GLU A 24 3.48 -6.33 -34.57
N LYS A 25 4.63 -6.25 -33.90
CA LYS A 25 4.94 -7.03 -32.70
C LYS A 25 4.41 -6.33 -31.45
N VAL A 26 3.48 -6.98 -30.76
CA VAL A 26 3.00 -6.57 -29.43
C VAL A 26 3.72 -7.38 -28.34
N ILE A 27 4.27 -6.69 -27.33
CA ILE A 27 4.92 -7.32 -26.16
C ILE A 27 4.05 -7.05 -24.94
N VAL A 28 3.66 -8.12 -24.23
CA VAL A 28 2.93 -8.04 -22.97
C VAL A 28 3.87 -8.46 -21.85
N GLU A 29 4.16 -7.53 -20.94
CA GLU A 29 4.94 -7.81 -19.73
C GLU A 29 4.01 -7.93 -18.53
N VAL A 30 4.06 -9.08 -17.85
CA VAL A 30 3.37 -9.27 -16.57
C VAL A 30 4.39 -9.00 -15.49
N LEU A 31 4.33 -7.80 -14.90
CA LEU A 31 5.14 -7.50 -13.74
C LEU A 31 4.67 -8.36 -12.56
N PRO A 32 5.60 -8.90 -11.74
CA PRO A 32 5.22 -9.56 -10.51
C PRO A 32 4.36 -8.60 -9.71
N GLN A 33 3.20 -9.11 -9.27
CA GLN A 33 2.34 -8.34 -8.37
C GLN A 33 3.21 -7.99 -7.17
N GLN A 34 3.55 -6.71 -7.02
CA GLN A 34 4.02 -6.22 -5.73
C GLN A 34 2.82 -6.45 -4.82
N LYS A 35 2.79 -7.60 -4.14
CA LYS A 35 1.97 -7.72 -2.96
C LYS A 35 2.35 -6.49 -2.15
N PRO A 36 1.41 -5.59 -1.79
CA PRO A 36 1.74 -4.60 -0.79
C PRO A 36 2.34 -5.42 0.34
N GLY A 37 3.60 -5.12 0.68
CA GLY A 37 4.26 -5.80 1.79
C GLY A 37 3.31 -5.75 2.98
N ASN A 38 3.34 -6.76 3.85
CA ASN A 38 2.55 -6.69 5.07
C ASN A 38 2.76 -5.29 5.67
N PHE A 39 1.69 -4.59 6.03
CA PHE A 39 1.78 -3.21 6.54
C PHE A 39 2.88 -3.09 7.60
N TRP A 40 3.00 -4.12 8.44
CA TRP A 40 4.04 -4.23 9.45
C TRP A 40 5.47 -4.32 8.89
N GLU A 41 5.69 -5.06 7.80
CA GLU A 41 6.99 -5.13 7.13
C GLU A 41 7.38 -3.79 6.49
N ALA A 42 6.41 -3.09 5.89
CA ALA A 42 6.64 -1.75 5.34
C ALA A 42 6.95 -0.73 6.43
N MET A 43 6.23 -0.79 7.56
CA MET A 43 6.46 0.05 8.74
C MET A 43 7.84 -0.18 9.34
N LEU A 44 8.27 -1.45 9.48
CA LEU A 44 9.60 -1.79 10.02
C LEU A 44 10.72 -1.26 9.12
N LYS A 45 10.61 -1.47 7.80
CA LYS A 45 11.59 -0.92 6.84
C LYS A 45 11.67 0.59 6.90
N TRP A 46 10.53 1.28 6.99
CA TRP A 46 10.51 2.72 7.14
C TRP A 46 11.18 3.17 8.46
N ARG A 47 10.92 2.49 9.58
CA ARG A 47 11.57 2.80 10.86
C ARG A 47 13.09 2.67 10.79
N GLU A 48 13.58 1.62 10.14
CA GLU A 48 15.00 1.38 9.92
C GLU A 48 15.62 2.43 8.99
N GLU A 49 14.97 2.73 7.86
CA GLU A 49 15.46 3.69 6.86
C GLU A 49 15.65 5.10 7.43
N TYR A 50 14.73 5.55 8.28
CA TYR A 50 14.73 6.90 8.84
C TYR A 50 15.31 6.98 10.25
N GLY A 51 15.89 5.88 10.77
CA GLY A 51 16.51 5.85 12.10
C GLY A 51 15.54 6.30 13.20
N VAL A 52 14.26 5.90 13.10
CA VAL A 52 13.19 6.46 13.95
C VAL A 52 13.42 6.20 15.43
N GLU A 53 14.09 5.09 15.77
CA GLU A 53 14.45 4.76 17.16
C GLU A 53 15.54 5.67 17.74
N GLU A 54 16.32 6.34 16.88
CA GLU A 54 17.35 7.31 17.27
C GLU A 54 16.79 8.74 17.35
N LEU A 55 15.56 8.94 16.89
CA LEU A 55 14.86 10.21 17.06
C LEU A 55 14.41 10.27 18.52
N ASP A 56 14.82 11.34 19.22
CA ASP A 56 14.40 11.66 20.59
C ASP A 56 12.95 12.17 20.62
N ILE A 57 12.04 11.34 20.11
CA ILE A 57 10.60 11.60 20.01
C ILE A 57 9.97 11.03 21.26
N ASP A 58 9.58 11.90 22.19
CA ASP A 58 8.75 11.54 23.32
C ASP A 58 7.25 11.61 22.91
N PRO A 59 6.54 10.48 22.79
CA PRO A 59 5.13 10.48 22.44
C PRO A 59 4.25 11.17 23.49
N ASP A 60 4.66 11.17 24.76
CA ASP A 60 3.93 11.84 25.84
C ASP A 60 4.04 13.36 25.71
N GLU A 61 5.20 13.87 25.30
CA GLU A 61 5.37 15.30 25.01
C GLU A 61 4.54 15.75 23.81
N ILE A 62 4.49 14.94 22.74
CA ILE A 62 3.87 15.34 21.47
C ILE A 62 2.36 15.11 21.48
N TRP A 63 1.89 14.00 22.05
CA TRP A 63 0.50 13.55 21.94
C TRP A 63 -0.21 13.39 23.30
N GLY A 64 0.44 13.69 24.42
CA GLY A 64 -0.15 13.55 25.76
C GLY A 64 -1.49 14.28 25.89
N ASP A 65 -1.55 15.54 25.48
CA ASP A 65 -2.78 16.34 25.49
C ASP A 65 -3.91 15.74 24.64
N VAL A 66 -3.56 15.14 23.49
CA VAL A 66 -4.54 14.53 22.56
C VAL A 66 -5.04 13.20 23.12
N ARG A 67 -4.16 12.39 23.70
CA ARG A 67 -4.52 11.14 24.39
C ARG A 67 -5.46 11.41 25.55
N ASP A 68 -5.13 12.40 26.37
CA ASP A 68 -5.84 12.67 27.61
C ASP A 68 -7.22 13.32 27.37
N ARG A 69 -7.41 13.97 26.21
CA ARG A 69 -8.69 14.56 25.79
C ARG A 69 -9.48 13.68 24.81
N SER A 70 -8.93 12.53 24.41
CA SER A 70 -9.65 11.62 23.53
C SER A 70 -10.85 11.02 24.26
N PRO A 71 -12.01 10.83 23.60
CA PRO A 71 -13.29 10.58 24.26
C PRO A 71 -13.39 9.36 25.20
N ASP A 72 -12.40 8.45 25.21
CA ASP A 72 -12.40 7.26 26.07
C ASP A 72 -11.08 7.06 26.87
N GLY A 73 -10.28 8.12 27.06
CA GLY A 73 -9.05 8.08 27.87
C GLY A 73 -8.01 7.03 27.44
N GLY A 74 -8.16 6.50 26.23
CA GLY A 74 -7.38 5.39 25.67
C GLY A 74 -7.57 4.03 26.37
N ARG A 75 -8.52 3.88 27.30
CA ARG A 75 -8.66 2.65 28.11
C ARG A 75 -9.88 1.80 27.79
N ASP A 76 -10.93 2.39 27.21
CA ASP A 76 -12.23 1.73 27.08
C ASP A 76 -12.66 1.45 25.63
N PHE A 77 -11.72 1.43 24.67
CA PHE A 77 -12.03 0.97 23.32
C PHE A 77 -11.98 -0.57 23.26
N SER A 78 -13.13 -1.24 23.36
CA SER A 78 -13.21 -2.69 23.13
C SER A 78 -13.41 -3.00 21.65
N TRP A 79 -12.61 -3.94 21.13
CA TRP A 79 -12.80 -4.54 19.79
C TRP A 79 -13.76 -5.73 19.86
N ASP A 80 -14.78 -5.65 20.72
CA ASP A 80 -15.77 -6.71 20.79
C ASP A 80 -16.83 -6.48 19.71
N ASN A 81 -16.82 -7.38 18.72
CA ASN A 81 -17.85 -7.58 17.71
C ASN A 81 -18.98 -8.47 18.27
#